data_AF-A0A9X7SPM6-F1
#
_entry.id   AF-A0A9X7SPM6-F1
#
_cell.length_a   1.000
_cell.length_b   1.000
_cell.length_c   1.000
_cell.angle_alpha   90.00
_cell.angle_beta   90.00
_cell.angle_gamma   90.00
#
_symmetry.space_group_name_H-M   'P 1'
#
loop_
_entity.id
_entity.type
_entity.pdbx_description
1 polymer ?
#
loop_
_entity_poly.entity_id
_entity_poly.type
_entity_poly.pdbx_seq_one_letter_code
_entity_poly.pdbx_strand_id
1 'polypeptide(L)'
;MNERQRRFADEYIKTGNGYQSAIKAGYSENYANNRITELLGNVGIKEYINKQMQELHKSNIMDATEALSILSEIARGKRDEEVLILNPTTGKVERHTKKADNATVIKAITEILKRYPTAKQSEKLELEIEKLKSQLTEAQFEDDTITIIDSWEVEDESN
;
A
#
# COMPACT_ATOMS: atom_id res chain seq x y z
N MET A 1 27.19 -3.43 17.65
CA MET A 1 26.73 -4.84 17.73
C MET A 1 27.92 -5.75 17.49
N ASN A 2 28.13 -6.76 18.35
CA ASN A 2 29.25 -7.70 18.22
C ASN A 2 28.92 -8.85 17.23
N GLU A 3 29.92 -9.57 16.73
CA GLU A 3 29.77 -10.65 15.74
C GLU A 3 28.81 -11.75 16.22
N ARG A 4 28.93 -12.18 17.49
CA ARG A 4 28.05 -13.18 18.09
C ARG A 4 26.58 -12.75 18.13
N GLN A 5 26.33 -11.46 18.38
CA GLN A 5 25.00 -10.87 18.37
C GLN A 5 24.43 -10.78 16.95
N ARG A 6 25.29 -10.50 15.96
CA ARG A 6 24.90 -10.53 14.54
C ARG A 6 24.48 -11.94 14.12
N ARG A 7 25.30 -12.96 14.42
CA ARG A 7 24.98 -14.37 14.14
C ARG A 7 23.67 -14.80 14.80
N PHE A 8 23.42 -14.35 16.03
CA PHE A 8 22.15 -14.58 16.71
C PHE A 8 20.97 -13.96 15.94
N ALA A 9 21.08 -12.69 15.56
CA ALA A 9 20.05 -12.02 14.80
C ALA A 9 19.77 -12.70 13.44
N ASP A 10 20.82 -13.11 12.72
CA ASP A 10 20.71 -13.80 11.44
C ASP A 10 19.97 -15.14 11.57
N GLU A 11 20.28 -15.94 12.59
CA GLU A 11 19.57 -17.20 12.84
C GLU A 11 18.14 -16.97 13.35
N TYR A 12 17.91 -15.89 14.10
CA TYR A 12 16.60 -15.52 14.60
C TYR A 12 15.67 -15.08 13.46
N ILE A 13 16.17 -14.32 12.49
CA ILE A 13 15.41 -13.94 11.28
C ILE A 13 14.95 -15.19 10.51
N LYS A 14 15.78 -16.24 10.44
CA LYS A 14 15.45 -17.48 9.73
C LYS A 14 14.44 -18.36 10.46
N THR A 15 14.56 -18.46 11.78
CA THR A 15 13.86 -19.49 12.56
C THR A 15 12.73 -18.96 13.44
N GLY A 16 12.74 -17.66 13.78
CA GLY A 16 11.84 -17.06 14.76
C GLY A 16 12.02 -17.60 16.20
N ASN A 17 12.99 -18.49 16.44
CA ASN A 17 13.18 -19.16 17.72
C ASN A 17 14.43 -18.60 18.43
N GLY A 18 14.22 -17.88 19.53
CA GLY A 18 15.30 -17.25 20.30
C GLY A 18 16.32 -18.25 20.86
N TYR A 19 15.84 -19.32 21.50
CA TYR A 19 16.72 -20.32 22.11
C TYR A 19 17.62 -21.00 21.06
N GLN A 20 17.03 -21.53 19.99
CA GLN A 20 17.78 -22.23 18.94
C GLN A 20 18.75 -21.28 18.22
N SER A 21 18.35 -20.02 18.01
CA SER A 21 19.21 -19.01 17.39
C SER A 21 20.40 -18.67 18.26
N ALA A 22 20.21 -18.59 19.59
CA ALA A 22 21.30 -18.34 20.53
C ALA A 22 22.30 -19.50 20.56
N ILE A 23 21.82 -20.75 20.57
CA ILE A 23 22.70 -21.94 20.50
C ILE A 23 23.52 -21.93 19.21
N LYS A 24 22.88 -21.71 18.05
CA LYS A 24 23.59 -21.66 16.76
C LYS A 24 24.56 -20.49 16.64
N ALA A 25 24.26 -19.37 17.29
CA ALA A 25 25.17 -18.23 17.40
C ALA A 25 26.33 -18.48 18.39
N GLY A 26 26.37 -19.65 19.02
CA GLY A 26 27.44 -20.09 19.89
C GLY A 26 27.27 -19.70 21.36
N TYR A 27 26.08 -19.25 21.80
CA TYR A 27 25.77 -19.05 23.23
C TYR A 27 25.65 -20.37 23.98
N SER A 28 26.05 -20.39 25.25
CA SER A 28 25.87 -21.58 26.09
C SER A 28 24.39 -21.82 26.36
N GLU A 29 24.00 -23.08 26.61
CA GLU A 29 22.61 -23.43 26.91
C GLU A 29 22.06 -22.67 28.12
N ASN A 30 22.87 -22.51 29.17
CA ASN A 30 22.49 -21.73 30.33
C ASN A 30 22.17 -20.27 29.97
N TYR A 31 22.98 -19.65 29.09
CA TYR A 31 22.74 -18.29 28.62
C TYR A 31 21.49 -18.21 27.73
N ALA A 32 21.33 -19.14 26.79
CA ALA A 32 20.19 -19.20 25.89
C ALA A 32 18.86 -19.42 26.64
N ASN A 33 18.87 -20.16 27.75
CA ASN A 33 17.68 -20.36 28.59
C ASN A 33 17.36 -19.13 29.45
N ASN A 34 18.36 -18.55 30.12
CA ASN A 34 18.12 -17.55 31.16
C ASN A 34 18.16 -16.10 30.69
N ARG A 35 18.82 -15.81 29.55
CA ARG A 35 19.07 -14.42 29.09
C ARG A 35 18.59 -14.13 27.67
N ILE A 36 17.72 -14.98 27.11
CA ILE A 36 17.20 -14.75 25.76
C ILE A 36 16.35 -13.48 25.67
N THR A 37 15.61 -13.16 26.71
CA THR A 37 14.79 -11.94 26.81
C THR A 37 15.65 -10.68 26.79
N GLU A 38 16.78 -10.69 27.51
CA GLU A 38 17.76 -9.61 27.47
C GLU A 38 18.39 -9.46 26.07
N LEU A 39 18.68 -10.58 25.40
CA LEU A 39 19.28 -10.59 24.07
C LEU A 39 18.30 -10.05 23.01
N LEU A 40 17.02 -10.42 23.09
CA LEU A 40 15.96 -9.89 22.23
C LEU A 40 15.59 -8.43 22.55
N GLY A 41 15.72 -8.03 23.82
CA GLY A 41 15.49 -6.67 24.29
C GLY A 41 16.62 -5.69 23.95
N ASN A 42 17.77 -6.18 23.50
CA ASN A 42 18.90 -5.33 23.14
C ASN A 42 18.55 -4.45 21.93
N VAL A 43 18.62 -3.13 22.11
CA VAL A 43 18.25 -2.13 21.09
C VAL A 43 18.99 -2.35 19.77
N GLY A 44 20.31 -2.57 19.81
CA GLY A 44 21.11 -2.78 18.60
C GLY A 44 20.78 -4.06 17.85
N ILE A 45 20.42 -5.14 18.56
CA ILE A 45 19.97 -6.39 17.94
C ILE A 45 18.59 -6.20 17.31
N LYS A 46 17.66 -5.56 18.03
CA LYS A 46 16.31 -5.28 17.55
C LYS A 46 16.31 -4.38 16.31
N GLU A 47 17.11 -3.31 16.30
CA GLU A 47 17.29 -2.44 15.14
C GLU A 47 17.83 -3.21 13.94
N TYR A 48 18.82 -4.08 14.15
CA TYR A 48 19.38 -4.89 13.08
C TYR A 48 18.36 -5.88 12.51
N ILE A 49 17.63 -6.61 13.37
CA ILE A 49 16.57 -7.54 12.94
C ILE A 49 15.51 -6.78 12.14
N ASN A 50 15.05 -5.63 12.63
CA ASN A 50 14.04 -4.83 11.95
C ASN A 50 14.54 -4.34 10.59
N LYS A 51 15.79 -3.87 10.50
CA LYS A 51 16.38 -3.42 9.24
C LYS A 51 16.47 -4.57 8.23
N GLN A 52 17.01 -5.72 8.62
CA GLN A 52 17.11 -6.88 7.74
C GLN A 52 15.73 -7.39 7.31
N MET A 53 14.75 -7.39 8.23
CA MET A 53 13.39 -7.79 7.92
C MET A 53 12.73 -6.82 6.95
N GLN A 54 12.93 -5.51 7.11
CA GLN A 54 12.47 -4.50 6.16
C GLN A 54 13.13 -4.66 4.79
N GLU A 55 14.44 -4.96 4.73
CA GLU A 55 15.13 -5.23 3.47
C GLU A 55 14.59 -6.49 2.79
N LEU A 56 14.35 -7.57 3.53
CA LEU A 56 13.72 -8.80 3.02
C LEU A 56 12.28 -8.56 2.58
N HIS A 57 11.51 -7.77 3.31
CA HIS A 57 10.16 -7.37 2.88
C HIS A 57 10.22 -6.54 1.61
N LYS A 58 11.16 -5.60 1.52
CA LYS A 58 11.32 -4.74 0.34
C LYS A 58 11.80 -5.51 -0.88
N SER A 59 12.57 -6.59 -0.71
CA SER A 59 12.98 -7.46 -1.82
C SER A 59 11.91 -8.48 -2.24
N ASN A 60 11.04 -8.90 -1.31
CA ASN A 60 9.97 -9.85 -1.61
C ASN A 60 8.66 -9.19 -2.06
N ILE A 61 8.42 -7.95 -1.68
CA ILE A 61 7.23 -7.18 -2.06
C ILE A 61 7.59 -6.34 -3.28
N MET A 62 6.82 -6.53 -4.35
CA MET A 62 6.87 -5.66 -5.52
C MET A 62 6.60 -4.21 -5.11
N ASP A 63 7.54 -3.32 -5.41
CA ASP A 63 7.34 -1.90 -5.14
C ASP A 63 6.45 -1.24 -6.20
N ALA A 64 6.01 -0.01 -5.93
CA ALA A 64 5.11 0.71 -6.82
C ALA A 64 5.73 0.96 -8.21
N THR A 65 7.06 1.15 -8.27
CA THR A 65 7.78 1.38 -9.53
C THR A 65 7.85 0.11 -10.38
N GLU A 66 8.07 -1.04 -9.76
CA GLU A 66 8.05 -2.34 -10.41
C GLU A 66 6.64 -2.68 -10.90
N ALA A 67 5.61 -2.47 -10.07
CA ALA A 67 4.21 -2.64 -10.49
C ALA A 67 3.87 -1.78 -11.72
N LEU A 68 4.26 -0.50 -11.73
CA LEU A 68 4.07 0.40 -12.87
C LEU A 68 4.84 -0.06 -14.12
N SER A 69 6.06 -0.59 -13.93
CA SER A 69 6.86 -1.17 -15.03
C SER A 69 6.12 -2.34 -15.67
N ILE A 70 5.59 -3.24 -14.87
CA ILE A 70 4.81 -4.41 -15.34
C ILE A 70 3.55 -3.97 -16.09
N LEU A 71 2.77 -3.06 -15.51
CA LEU A 71 1.58 -2.51 -16.17
C LEU A 71 1.93 -1.82 -17.49
N SER A 72 3.06 -1.11 -17.54
CA SER A 72 3.55 -0.47 -18.77
C SER A 72 3.97 -1.47 -19.84
N GLU A 73 4.57 -2.59 -19.45
CA GLU A 73 4.90 -3.67 -20.39
C GLU A 73 3.66 -4.35 -20.96
N ILE A 74 2.66 -4.61 -20.12
CA ILE A 74 1.35 -5.12 -20.55
C ILE A 74 0.71 -4.15 -21.53
N ALA A 75 0.65 -2.85 -21.17
CA ALA A 75 0.08 -1.81 -22.01
C ALA A 75 0.80 -1.65 -23.37
N ARG A 76 2.11 -1.95 -23.42
CA ARG A 76 2.92 -1.93 -24.65
C ARG A 76 2.95 -3.26 -25.40
N GLY A 77 2.25 -4.29 -24.94
CA GLY A 77 2.26 -5.62 -25.56
C GLY A 77 3.61 -6.34 -25.48
N LYS A 78 4.46 -6.00 -24.51
CA LYS A 78 5.78 -6.62 -24.35
C LYS A 78 5.73 -7.94 -23.59
N ARG A 79 4.69 -8.18 -22.80
CA ARG A 79 4.48 -9.43 -22.07
C ARG A 79 3.63 -10.43 -22.85
N ASP A 80 4.03 -11.69 -22.74
CA ASP A 80 3.33 -12.84 -23.25
C ASP A 80 2.64 -13.60 -22.11
N GLU A 81 1.51 -14.23 -22.44
CA GLU A 81 0.68 -15.05 -21.56
C GLU A 81 0.60 -16.46 -22.12
N GLU A 82 0.80 -17.47 -21.27
CA GLU A 82 0.50 -18.86 -21.62
C GLU A 82 -0.99 -19.13 -21.46
N VAL A 83 -1.61 -19.66 -22.50
CA VAL A 83 -2.99 -20.11 -22.50
C VAL A 83 -3.10 -21.58 -22.88
N LEU A 84 -4.04 -22.25 -22.23
CA LEU A 84 -4.43 -23.61 -22.57
C LEU A 84 -5.60 -23.56 -23.55
N ILE A 85 -5.39 -24.11 -24.75
CA ILE A 85 -6.41 -24.15 -25.79
C ILE A 85 -6.74 -25.62 -26.07
N LEU A 86 -8.03 -25.95 -26.10
CA LEU A 86 -8.50 -27.26 -26.54
C LEU A 86 -8.40 -27.32 -28.07
N ASN A 87 -7.63 -28.27 -28.58
CA ASN A 87 -7.60 -28.54 -30.01
C ASN A 87 -8.89 -29.28 -30.41
N PRO A 88 -9.76 -28.68 -31.24
CA PRO A 88 -11.06 -29.25 -31.57
C PRO A 88 -10.96 -30.52 -32.42
N THR A 89 -9.82 -30.74 -33.09
CA THR A 89 -9.59 -31.89 -33.96
C THR A 89 -9.00 -33.08 -33.20
N THR A 90 -8.13 -32.83 -32.22
CA THR A 90 -7.43 -33.88 -31.48
C THR A 90 -8.01 -34.14 -30.09
N GLY A 91 -8.86 -33.23 -29.58
CA GLY A 91 -9.43 -33.29 -28.23
C GLY A 91 -8.40 -33.09 -27.11
N LYS A 92 -7.16 -32.71 -27.43
CA LYS A 92 -6.08 -32.51 -26.46
C LYS A 92 -5.96 -31.04 -26.08
N VAL A 93 -5.54 -30.79 -24.84
CA VAL A 93 -5.19 -29.45 -24.35
C VAL A 93 -3.75 -29.14 -24.75
N GLU A 94 -3.58 -28.07 -25.52
CA GLU A 94 -2.29 -27.58 -25.98
C GLU A 94 -1.94 -26.25 -25.30
N ARG A 95 -0.65 -26.04 -25.00
CA ARG A 95 -0.13 -24.76 -24.49
C ARG A 95 0.21 -23.87 -25.67
N HIS A 96 -0.34 -22.66 -25.65
CA HIS A 96 -0.07 -21.62 -26.63
C HIS A 96 0.37 -20.34 -25.93
N THR A 97 1.14 -19.52 -26.61
CA THR A 97 1.61 -18.23 -26.11
C THR A 97 0.92 -17.12 -26.90
N LYS A 98 0.30 -16.17 -26.21
CA LYS A 98 -0.36 -15.01 -26.83
C LYS A 98 -0.02 -13.73 -26.09
N LYS A 99 -0.30 -12.58 -26.71
CA LYS A 99 -0.28 -11.28 -26.03
C LYS A 99 -1.49 -11.13 -25.10
N ALA A 100 -1.36 -10.23 -24.13
CA ALA A 100 -2.48 -9.80 -23.31
C ALA A 100 -3.65 -9.32 -24.19
N ASP A 101 -4.87 -9.64 -23.77
CA ASP A 101 -6.06 -9.19 -24.49
C ASP A 101 -6.30 -7.68 -24.32
N ASN A 102 -7.12 -7.10 -25.20
CA ASN A 102 -7.40 -5.66 -25.17
C ASN A 102 -8.02 -5.23 -23.83
N ALA A 103 -8.82 -6.08 -23.20
CA ALA A 103 -9.42 -5.79 -21.89
C ALA A 103 -8.34 -5.64 -20.80
N THR A 104 -7.34 -6.52 -20.78
CA THR A 104 -6.22 -6.47 -19.83
C THR A 104 -5.32 -5.27 -20.13
N VAL A 105 -5.07 -4.96 -21.41
CA VAL A 105 -4.33 -3.76 -21.81
C VAL A 105 -5.05 -2.48 -21.34
N ILE A 106 -6.36 -2.37 -21.55
CA ILE A 106 -7.17 -1.22 -21.11
C ILE A 106 -7.14 -1.07 -19.58
N LYS A 107 -7.26 -2.19 -18.85
CA LYS A 107 -7.15 -2.19 -17.39
C LYS A 107 -5.79 -1.67 -16.94
N ALA A 108 -4.70 -2.14 -17.55
CA ALA A 108 -3.35 -1.68 -17.20
C ALA A 108 -3.17 -0.18 -17.43
N ILE A 109 -3.66 0.35 -18.56
CA ILE A 109 -3.63 1.78 -18.87
C ILE A 109 -4.45 2.57 -17.84
N THR A 110 -5.61 2.05 -17.46
CA THR A 110 -6.51 2.72 -16.49
C THR A 110 -5.86 2.79 -15.10
N GLU A 111 -5.23 1.71 -14.63
CA GLU A 111 -4.52 1.73 -13.35
C GLU A 111 -3.33 2.72 -13.34
N ILE A 112 -2.61 2.86 -14.47
CA ILE A 112 -1.57 3.88 -14.61
C ILE A 112 -2.17 5.30 -14.52
N LEU A 113 -3.26 5.55 -15.25
CA LEU A 113 -3.91 6.86 -15.31
C LEU A 113 -4.60 7.26 -14.00
N LYS A 114 -5.05 6.30 -13.19
CA LYS A 114 -5.55 6.59 -11.83
C LYS A 114 -4.47 7.23 -10.95
N ARG A 115 -3.21 6.81 -11.12
CA ARG A 115 -2.08 7.36 -10.36
C ARG A 115 -1.50 8.62 -11.00
N TYR A 116 -1.43 8.64 -12.33
CA TYR A 116 -0.90 9.74 -13.13
C TYR A 116 -1.97 10.21 -14.12
N PRO A 117 -2.97 10.96 -13.65
CA PRO A 117 -4.02 11.47 -14.52
C PRO A 117 -3.44 12.39 -15.59
N THR A 118 -4.12 12.48 -16.73
CA THR A 118 -3.75 13.43 -17.77
C THR A 118 -3.98 14.87 -17.31
N ALA A 119 -3.29 15.84 -17.92
CA ALA A 119 -3.44 17.26 -17.57
C ALA A 119 -4.90 17.75 -17.62
N LYS A 120 -5.67 17.29 -18.61
CA LYS A 120 -7.10 17.60 -18.71
C LYS A 120 -7.93 16.99 -17.58
N GLN A 121 -7.56 15.79 -17.11
CA GLN A 121 -8.24 15.13 -15.99
C GLN A 121 -7.90 15.80 -14.67
N SER A 122 -6.64 16.21 -14.46
CA SER A 122 -6.24 16.94 -13.25
C SER A 122 -6.92 18.30 -13.19
N GLU A 123 -6.93 19.07 -14.30
CA GLU A 123 -7.64 20.36 -14.38
C GLU A 123 -9.13 20.19 -14.07
N LYS A 124 -9.78 19.16 -14.63
CA LYS A 124 -11.19 18.87 -14.31
C LYS A 124 -11.40 18.57 -12.82
N LEU A 125 -10.53 17.78 -12.21
CA LEU A 125 -10.58 17.45 -10.77
C LEU A 125 -10.40 18.71 -9.91
N GLU A 126 -9.51 19.61 -10.30
CA GLU A 126 -9.28 20.88 -9.60
C GLU A 126 -10.52 21.78 -9.66
N LEU A 127 -11.12 21.94 -10.84
CA LEU A 127 -12.37 22.69 -11.00
C LEU A 127 -13.53 22.09 -10.20
N GLU A 128 -13.61 20.77 -10.10
CA GLU A 128 -14.62 20.09 -9.30
C GLU A 128 -14.40 20.31 -7.80
N ILE A 129 -13.15 20.26 -7.33
CA ILE A 129 -12.78 20.61 -5.95
C ILE A 129 -13.14 22.07 -5.64
N GLU A 130 -12.85 23.00 -6.55
CA GLU A 130 -13.17 24.42 -6.39
C GLU A 130 -14.68 24.66 -6.30
N LYS A 131 -15.46 24.03 -7.19
CA LYS A 131 -16.92 24.08 -7.15
C LYS A 131 -17.50 23.49 -5.85
N LEU A 132 -16.98 22.35 -5.39
CA LEU A 132 -17.44 21.75 -4.13
C LEU A 132 -17.11 22.64 -2.92
N LYS A 133 -15.95 23.32 -2.93
CA LYS A 133 -15.59 24.29 -1.90
C LYS A 133 -16.53 25.49 -1.90
N SER A 134 -16.88 26.04 -3.07
CA SER A 134 -17.81 27.18 -3.14
C SER A 134 -19.20 26.81 -2.63
N GLN A 135 -19.70 25.61 -2.97
CA GLN A 135 -20.97 25.10 -2.45
C GLN A 135 -20.96 24.90 -0.93
N LEU A 136 -19.85 24.40 -0.38
CA LEU A 136 -19.66 24.27 1.07
C LEU A 136 -19.68 25.63 1.77
N THR A 137 -19.03 26.64 1.19
CA THR A 137 -19.05 27.99 1.75
C THR A 137 -20.44 28.62 1.68
N GLU A 138 -21.16 28.49 0.55
CA GLU A 138 -22.53 28.99 0.39
C GLU A 138 -23.49 28.34 1.40
N ALA A 139 -23.38 27.03 1.63
CA ALA A 139 -24.17 26.32 2.63
C ALA A 139 -23.87 26.77 4.07
N GLN A 140 -22.62 27.17 4.38
CA GLN A 140 -22.29 27.75 5.69
C GLN A 140 -22.88 29.15 5.87
N PHE A 141 -22.95 29.96 4.81
CA PHE A 141 -23.56 31.29 4.88
C PHE A 141 -25.09 31.24 5.05
N GLU A 142 -25.78 30.23 4.50
CA GLU A 142 -27.22 30.04 4.74
C GLU A 142 -27.52 29.65 6.21
N ASP A 143 -26.71 28.79 6.83
CA ASP A 143 -26.91 28.37 8.23
C ASP A 143 -26.66 29.53 9.24
N ASP A 144 -25.78 30.48 8.89
CA ASP A 144 -25.50 31.67 9.71
C ASP A 144 -26.52 32.81 9.51
N THR A 145 -27.44 32.72 8.53
CA THR A 145 -28.53 33.70 8.34
C THR A 145 -29.69 33.43 9.30
N ILE A 146 -29.52 33.81 10.58
CA ILE A 146 -30.65 33.93 11.51
C ILE A 146 -31.49 35.15 11.10
N THR A 147 -32.62 34.92 10.43
CA THR A 147 -33.66 35.96 10.28
C THR A 147 -34.34 36.18 11.62
N ILE A 148 -33.91 37.20 12.37
CA ILE A 148 -34.64 37.71 13.53
C ILE A 148 -35.85 38.48 12.99
N ILE A 149 -37.02 37.85 13.03
CA ILE A 149 -38.29 38.54 12.82
C ILE A 149 -38.63 39.20 14.15
N ASP A 150 -38.32 40.48 14.28
CA ASP A 150 -38.76 41.29 15.42
C ASP A 150 -40.25 41.60 15.23
N SER A 151 -41.10 40.60 15.50
CA SER A 151 -42.46 40.91 15.93
C SER A 151 -42.31 41.47 17.33
N TRP A 152 -42.69 42.72 17.58
CA TRP A 152 -43.27 43.29 18.81
C TRP A 152 -43.31 44.82 18.63
N GLU A 153 -44.18 45.28 17.75
CA GLU A 153 -44.69 46.65 17.80
C GLU A 153 -45.93 46.60 18.69
N VAL A 154 -45.74 46.81 20.00
CA VAL A 154 -46.84 47.08 20.93
C VAL A 154 -47.20 48.53 20.71
N GLU A 155 -48.23 48.79 19.92
CA GLU A 155 -48.94 50.07 19.90
C GLU A 155 -49.67 50.24 21.25
N ASP A 156 -48.96 50.75 22.25
CA ASP A 156 -49.58 51.45 23.38
C ASP A 156 -49.96 52.87 22.90
N GLU A 157 -51.15 53.01 22.32
CA GLU A 157 -51.84 54.31 22.27
C GLU A 157 -53.19 54.22 23.00
N SER A 158 -53.16 54.78 24.21
CA SER A 158 -54.21 55.60 24.84
C SER A 158 -55.60 55.00 25.11
N ASN A 159 -55.93 54.93 26.40
CA ASN A 159 -57.11 55.63 26.92
C ASN A 159 -56.80 56.22 28.30
#